data_AF-A0A6M3LSS3-F1
#
_entry.id   AF-A0A6M3LSS3-F1
#
_cell.length_a   1.000
_cell.length_b   1.000
_cell.length_c   1.000
_cell.angle_alpha   90.00
_cell.angle_beta   90.00
_cell.angle_gamma   90.00
#
_symmetry.space_group_name_H-M   'P 1'
#
loop_
_entity.id
_entity.type
_entity.pdbx_description
1 polymer ?
#
loop_
_entity_poly.entity_id
_entity_poly.type
_entity_poly.pdbx_seq_one_letter_code
_entity_poly.pdbx_strand_id
1 'polypeptide(L)'
;MSISCCPLASSGDCDEIAWSTERYCIARQEHICIECGKTIKVGETFHLIRQMMSAPKGKRWRIWKTCQTCAIMREQLSCEEGYYIGAMRDLLKEYYGIDYITGELVTTTAPYSTWYEEEVKRYKELGIEAI
;
A
#
# COMPACT_ATOMS: atom_id res chain seq x y z
N MET A 1 7.91 1.22 19.81
CA MET A 1 7.42 2.33 18.96
C MET A 1 6.37 1.76 18.04
N SER A 2 5.10 2.08 18.27
CA SER A 2 3.99 1.68 17.41
C SER A 2 4.00 2.57 16.18
N ILE A 3 4.38 2.02 15.02
CA ILE A 3 4.12 2.67 13.74
C ILE A 3 2.59 2.78 13.65
N SER A 4 2.08 4.02 13.69
CA SER A 4 0.67 4.30 13.41
C SER A 4 0.45 3.98 11.93
N CYS A 5 0.13 2.73 11.66
CA CYS A 5 -0.16 2.26 10.33
C CYS A 5 -1.58 2.73 9.95
N CYS A 6 -1.65 3.46 8.83
CA CYS A 6 -2.86 3.78 8.06
C CYS A 6 -3.86 4.79 8.68
N PRO A 7 -3.70 6.10 8.41
CA PRO A 7 -4.77 7.10 8.59
C PRO A 7 -5.95 6.90 7.61
N LEU A 8 -5.85 5.98 6.65
CA LEU A 8 -6.89 5.72 5.63
C LEU A 8 -8.01 4.78 6.11
N ALA A 9 -7.91 4.20 7.31
CA ALA A 9 -8.97 3.35 7.87
C ALA A 9 -10.23 4.14 8.29
N SER A 10 -10.18 5.47 8.37
CA SER A 10 -11.27 6.28 8.96
C SER A 10 -12.26 6.91 7.96
N SER A 11 -12.16 6.67 6.65
CA SER A 11 -13.08 7.27 5.67
C SER A 11 -14.03 6.25 5.05
N GLY A 12 -15.05 5.88 5.84
CA GLY A 12 -16.48 5.70 5.53
C GLY A 12 -17.06 5.21 4.19
N ASP A 13 -16.29 4.88 3.14
CA ASP A 13 -16.82 4.45 1.83
C ASP A 13 -16.03 3.24 1.27
N CYS A 14 -15.74 2.26 2.12
CA CYS A 14 -15.17 1.00 1.66
C CYS A 14 -16.28 0.17 1.00
N ASP A 15 -16.23 -0.01 -0.33
CA ASP A 15 -17.11 -0.95 -1.03
C ASP A 15 -17.13 -2.30 -0.29
N GLU A 16 -18.31 -2.74 0.14
CA GLU A 16 -18.44 -3.96 0.93
C GLU A 16 -17.90 -5.17 0.15
N ILE A 17 -16.90 -5.83 0.74
CA ILE A 17 -16.26 -7.00 0.15
C ILE A 17 -17.12 -8.22 0.45
N ALA A 18 -17.85 -8.71 -0.55
CA ALA A 18 -18.70 -9.88 -0.38
C ALA A 18 -17.89 -11.20 -0.36
N TRP A 19 -16.74 -11.23 -1.05
CA TRP A 19 -15.87 -12.40 -1.15
C TRP A 19 -14.50 -12.03 -1.72
N SER A 20 -13.43 -12.69 -1.26
CA SER A 20 -12.07 -12.57 -1.82
C SER A 20 -11.39 -13.94 -1.93
N THR A 21 -10.62 -14.17 -3.00
CA THR A 21 -9.63 -15.25 -3.07
C THR A 21 -8.30 -14.76 -3.62
N GLU A 22 -7.24 -15.35 -3.10
CA GLU A 22 -5.86 -14.98 -3.36
C GLU A 22 -5.04 -16.25 -3.66
N ARG A 23 -4.17 -16.18 -4.67
CA ARG A 23 -3.25 -17.28 -5.00
C ARG A 23 -2.07 -16.82 -5.84
N TYR A 24 -0.94 -17.52 -5.71
CA TYR A 24 0.21 -17.35 -6.58
C TYR A 24 0.04 -18.16 -7.88
N CYS A 25 0.38 -17.55 -9.02
CA CYS A 25 0.22 -18.12 -10.36
C CYS A 25 1.49 -17.90 -11.19
N ILE A 26 1.73 -18.77 -12.19
CA ILE A 26 2.76 -18.56 -13.21
C ILE A 26 2.13 -17.89 -14.44
N ALA A 27 2.73 -16.80 -14.91
CA ALA A 27 2.26 -16.05 -16.07
C ALA A 27 2.40 -16.87 -17.35
N ARG A 28 1.28 -17.10 -18.04
CA ARG A 28 1.24 -17.77 -19.36
C ARG A 28 1.25 -16.79 -20.54
N GLN A 29 1.07 -15.51 -20.26
CA GLN A 29 1.15 -14.38 -21.18
C GLN A 29 1.61 -13.16 -20.38
N GLU A 30 2.07 -12.11 -21.04
CA GLU A 30 2.47 -10.87 -20.36
C GLU A 30 1.28 -10.20 -19.65
N HIS A 31 1.56 -9.64 -18.49
CA HIS A 31 0.60 -8.89 -17.67
C HIS A 31 1.22 -7.60 -17.16
N ILE A 32 0.41 -6.63 -16.78
CA ILE A 32 0.87 -5.44 -16.09
C ILE A 32 0.57 -5.59 -14.60
N CYS A 33 1.59 -5.38 -13.76
CA CYS A 33 1.41 -5.31 -12.32
C CYS A 33 0.56 -4.09 -11.98
N ILE A 34 -0.53 -4.28 -11.22
CA ILE A 34 -1.42 -3.17 -10.85
C ILE A 34 -0.75 -2.15 -9.91
N GLU A 35 0.19 -2.59 -9.08
CA GLU A 35 0.84 -1.74 -8.07
C GLU A 35 1.91 -0.85 -8.70
N CYS A 36 2.85 -1.45 -9.44
CA CYS A 36 4.04 -0.76 -9.94
C CYS A 36 4.04 -0.51 -11.45
N GLY A 37 3.04 -0.97 -12.19
CA GLY A 37 2.97 -0.85 -13.64
C GLY A 37 4.01 -1.66 -14.42
N LYS A 38 4.94 -2.36 -13.76
CA LYS A 38 5.94 -3.20 -14.45
C LYS A 38 5.27 -4.36 -15.17
N THR A 39 5.80 -4.71 -16.33
CA THR A 39 5.41 -5.91 -17.07
C THR A 39 5.87 -7.17 -16.32
N ILE A 40 4.92 -8.04 -16.03
CA ILE A 40 5.13 -9.41 -15.57
C ILE A 40 5.30 -10.27 -16.81
N LYS A 41 6.49 -10.83 -16.99
CA LYS A 41 6.86 -11.63 -18.18
C LYS A 41 6.29 -13.04 -18.11
N VAL A 42 6.21 -13.70 -19.26
CA VAL A 42 5.85 -15.13 -19.33
C VAL A 42 6.84 -15.96 -18.50
N GLY A 43 6.32 -16.87 -17.68
CA GLY A 43 7.10 -17.70 -16.76
C GLY A 43 7.34 -17.07 -15.38
N GLU A 44 7.07 -15.77 -15.19
CA GLU A 44 7.20 -15.14 -13.87
C GLU A 44 6.01 -15.50 -12.97
N THR A 45 6.30 -15.61 -11.66
CA THR A 45 5.28 -15.78 -10.64
C THR A 45 4.64 -14.43 -10.30
N PHE A 46 3.32 -14.42 -10.21
CA PHE A 46 2.55 -13.25 -9.79
C PHE A 46 1.46 -13.64 -8.81
N HIS A 47 1.05 -12.68 -7.99
CA HIS A 47 -0.06 -12.82 -7.07
C HIS A 47 -1.37 -12.40 -7.75
N LEU A 48 -2.36 -13.30 -7.77
CA LEU A 48 -3.68 -13.09 -8.33
C LEU A 48 -4.70 -12.90 -7.21
N ILE A 49 -5.38 -11.76 -7.23
CA ILE A 49 -6.44 -11.42 -6.28
C ILE A 49 -7.75 -11.34 -7.05
N ARG A 50 -8.79 -12.01 -6.56
CA ARG A 50 -10.15 -11.96 -7.11
C ARG A 50 -11.13 -11.57 -6.03
N GLN A 51 -11.82 -10.47 -6.23
CA GLN A 51 -12.73 -9.94 -5.22
C GLN A 51 -14.07 -9.59 -5.83
N MET A 52 -15.14 -9.95 -5.12
CA MET A 52 -16.49 -9.52 -5.46
C MET A 52 -16.78 -8.23 -4.71
N MET A 53 -16.95 -7.14 -5.45
CA MET A 53 -17.25 -5.82 -4.89
C MET A 53 -18.67 -5.40 -5.23
N SER A 54 -19.29 -4.64 -4.35
CA SER A 54 -20.54 -3.92 -4.66
C SER A 54 -20.29 -2.88 -5.76
N ALA A 55 -21.25 -2.71 -6.66
CA ALA A 55 -21.22 -1.67 -7.68
C ALA A 55 -22.65 -1.16 -7.92
N PRO A 56 -22.84 0.03 -8.52
CA PRO A 56 -24.17 0.63 -8.71
C PRO A 56 -25.19 -0.23 -9.47
N LYS A 57 -24.73 -1.26 -10.20
CA LYS A 57 -25.56 -2.21 -10.96
C LYS A 57 -25.48 -3.64 -10.41
N GLY A 58 -25.22 -3.79 -9.11
CA GLY A 58 -25.05 -5.07 -8.43
C GLY A 58 -23.59 -5.48 -8.25
N LYS A 59 -23.37 -6.71 -7.76
CA LYS A 59 -22.03 -7.23 -7.43
C LYS A 59 -21.21 -7.51 -8.70
N ARG A 60 -19.92 -7.14 -8.69
CA ARG A 60 -18.99 -7.39 -9.81
C ARG A 60 -17.68 -7.96 -9.33
N TRP A 61 -17.17 -8.92 -10.10
CA TRP A 61 -15.81 -9.43 -9.93
C TRP A 61 -14.78 -8.42 -10.41
N ARG A 62 -13.79 -8.15 -9.56
CA ARG A 62 -12.53 -7.52 -9.92
C ARG A 62 -11.41 -8.55 -9.83
N ILE A 63 -10.44 -8.39 -10.71
CA ILE A 63 -9.25 -9.24 -10.75
C ILE A 63 -8.05 -8.32 -10.82
N TRP A 64 -7.10 -8.52 -9.91
CA TRP A 64 -5.83 -7.81 -9.90
C TRP A 64 -4.67 -8.78 -9.97
N LYS A 65 -3.59 -8.32 -10.61
CA LYS A 65 -2.36 -9.07 -10.79
C LYS A 65 -1.23 -8.22 -10.27
N THR A 66 -0.48 -8.76 -9.33
CA THR A 66 0.62 -8.06 -8.67
C THR A 66 1.89 -8.87 -8.85
N CYS A 67 2.99 -8.25 -9.27
CA CYS A 67 4.28 -8.93 -9.37
C CYS A 67 4.72 -9.43 -7.98
N GLN A 68 5.55 -10.47 -7.95
CA GLN A 68 5.97 -11.09 -6.68
C GLN A 68 6.59 -10.07 -5.71
N THR A 69 7.43 -9.15 -6.18
CA THR A 69 8.03 -8.12 -5.32
C THR A 69 6.99 -7.24 -4.63
N CYS A 70 5.99 -6.76 -5.38
CA CYS A 70 4.93 -5.94 -4.80
C CYS A 70 4.02 -6.73 -3.85
N ALA A 71 3.81 -8.02 -4.11
CA ALA A 71 3.06 -8.89 -3.21
C ALA A 71 3.80 -9.07 -1.87
N ILE A 72 5.10 -9.35 -1.92
CA ILE A 72 5.94 -9.50 -0.72
C ILE A 72 5.99 -8.20 0.09
N MET A 73 6.26 -7.06 -0.58
CA MET A 73 6.27 -5.76 0.10
C MET A 73 4.94 -5.49 0.81
N ARG A 74 3.84 -5.88 0.19
CA ARG A 74 2.51 -5.72 0.79
C ARG A 74 2.30 -6.57 2.01
N GLU A 75 2.68 -7.84 1.97
CA GLU A 75 2.62 -8.72 3.15
C GLU A 75 3.50 -8.21 4.30
N GLN A 76 4.63 -7.58 3.99
CA GLN A 76 5.57 -7.06 5.00
C GLN A 76 5.20 -5.68 5.55
N LEU A 77 4.53 -4.85 4.75
CA LEU A 77 4.21 -3.46 5.10
C LEU A 77 2.74 -3.28 5.53
N SER A 78 1.85 -4.24 5.22
CA SER A 78 0.48 -4.21 5.71
C SER A 78 0.45 -4.38 7.23
N CYS A 79 -0.33 -3.54 7.91
CA CYS A 79 -0.67 -3.77 9.31
C CYS A 79 -1.79 -4.81 9.44
N GLU A 80 -2.11 -5.20 10.68
CA GLU A 80 -3.17 -6.18 10.98
C GLU A 80 -4.56 -5.77 10.42
N GLU A 81 -4.75 -4.48 10.11
CA GLU A 81 -6.00 -3.93 9.52
C GLU A 81 -6.11 -4.16 7.99
N GLY A 82 -5.09 -4.75 7.36
CA GLY A 82 -5.09 -5.11 5.95
C GLY A 82 -4.37 -4.11 5.05
N TYR A 83 -4.70 -4.11 3.76
CA TYR A 83 -4.05 -3.30 2.74
C TYR A 83 -5.02 -2.87 1.63
N TYR A 84 -4.68 -1.76 0.96
CA TYR A 84 -5.36 -1.31 -0.25
C TYR A 84 -4.49 -1.55 -1.49
N ILE A 85 -5.06 -2.18 -2.52
CA ILE A 85 -4.36 -2.42 -3.78
C ILE A 85 -4.14 -1.09 -4.50
N GLY A 86 -2.90 -0.80 -4.88
CA GLY A 86 -2.51 0.46 -5.52
C GLY A 86 -2.01 1.51 -4.54
N ALA A 87 -2.24 1.37 -3.24
CA ALA A 87 -1.76 2.33 -2.24
C ALA A 87 -0.27 2.15 -1.89
N MET A 88 0.35 1.05 -2.29
CA MET A 88 1.74 0.74 -1.91
C MET A 88 2.73 1.83 -2.32
N ARG A 89 2.55 2.39 -3.53
CA ARG A 89 3.38 3.48 -4.03
C ARG A 89 3.20 4.75 -3.23
N ASP A 90 1.96 5.09 -2.93
CA ASP A 90 1.65 6.31 -2.19
C ASP A 90 2.18 6.20 -0.77
N LEU A 91 2.03 5.04 -0.11
CA LEU A 91 2.59 4.76 1.21
C LEU A 91 4.13 4.84 1.22
N LEU A 92 4.81 4.21 0.26
CA LEU A 92 6.28 4.26 0.20
C LEU A 92 6.80 5.66 -0.09
N LYS A 93 6.07 6.43 -0.91
CA LYS A 93 6.43 7.80 -1.24
C LYS A 93 6.18 8.76 -0.07
N GLU A 94 5.05 8.62 0.62
CA GLU A 94 4.64 9.49 1.72
C GLU A 94 5.48 9.24 2.99
N TYR A 95 5.62 7.98 3.39
CA TYR A 95 6.27 7.64 4.66
C TYR A 95 7.78 7.48 4.57
N TYR A 96 8.28 7.01 3.42
CA TYR A 96 9.70 6.68 3.26
C TYR A 96 10.41 7.61 2.26
N GLY A 97 9.67 8.48 1.55
CA GLY A 97 10.26 9.32 0.50
C GLY A 97 10.84 8.52 -0.65
N ILE A 98 10.34 7.30 -0.91
CA ILE A 98 10.87 6.42 -1.95
C ILE A 98 9.83 6.25 -3.05
N ASP A 99 10.16 6.64 -4.28
CA ASP A 99 9.44 6.17 -5.46
C ASP A 99 10.10 4.87 -5.94
N TYR A 100 9.62 3.73 -5.46
CA TYR A 100 10.21 2.42 -5.74
C TYR A 100 10.01 1.95 -7.20
N ILE A 101 9.22 2.66 -7.99
CA ILE A 101 9.05 2.39 -9.43
C ILE A 101 10.23 2.98 -10.19
N THR A 102 10.57 4.24 -9.90
CA THR A 102 11.68 4.98 -10.53
C THR A 102 13.02 4.70 -9.85
N GLY A 103 13.02 4.28 -8.58
CA GLY A 103 14.20 4.15 -7.74
C GLY A 103 14.69 5.50 -7.19
N GLU A 104 13.94 6.58 -7.40
CA GLU A 104 14.31 7.90 -6.93
C GLU A 104 13.89 8.10 -5.47
N LEU A 105 14.79 8.71 -4.69
CA LEU A 105 14.42 9.32 -3.43
C LEU A 105 13.65 10.59 -3.74
N VAL A 106 12.36 10.58 -3.45
CA VAL A 106 11.53 11.77 -3.50
C VAL A 106 11.95 12.64 -2.33
N THR A 107 12.79 13.63 -2.63
CA THR A 107 13.05 14.74 -1.73
C THR A 107 11.78 15.59 -1.67
N THR A 108 10.78 15.12 -0.92
CA THR A 108 9.65 15.96 -0.59
C THR A 108 10.21 17.18 0.14
N THR A 109 10.03 18.35 -0.47
CA THR A 109 10.38 19.66 0.09
C THR A 109 9.48 20.06 1.26
N ALA A 110 8.63 19.16 1.77
CA ALA A 110 8.05 19.27 3.09
C ALA A 110 8.97 18.52 4.05
N PRO A 111 9.71 19.21 4.94
CA PRO A 111 10.69 18.55 5.77
C PRO A 111 9.96 17.57 6.69
N TYR A 112 10.32 16.30 6.66
CA TYR A 112 10.05 15.37 7.76
C TYR A 112 10.51 15.96 9.11
N SER A 113 11.41 16.96 9.09
CA SER A 113 11.81 17.74 10.24
C SER A 113 10.69 18.60 10.85
N THR A 114 9.71 19.13 10.10
CA THR A 114 8.69 20.00 10.73
C THR A 114 7.72 19.23 11.59
N TRP A 115 7.27 18.04 11.17
CA TRP A 115 6.42 17.20 12.02
C TRP A 115 7.17 16.68 13.24
N TYR A 116 8.42 16.21 13.08
CA TYR A 116 9.24 15.78 14.21
C TYR A 116 9.55 16.94 15.17
N GLU A 117 9.87 18.12 14.66
CA GLU A 117 10.13 19.32 15.47
C GLU A 117 8.86 19.81 16.19
N GLU A 118 7.70 19.78 15.54
CA GLU A 118 6.40 20.12 16.14
C GLU A 118 5.97 19.11 17.21
N GLU A 119 6.15 17.81 16.97
CA GLU A 119 5.82 16.76 17.92
C GLU A 119 6.77 16.78 19.13
N VAL A 120 8.08 16.97 18.90
CA VAL A 120 9.09 17.18 19.97
C VAL A 120 8.78 18.43 20.78
N LYS A 121 8.33 19.51 20.12
CA LYS A 121 7.89 20.72 20.81
C LYS A 121 6.66 20.45 21.68
N ARG A 122 5.68 19.70 21.17
CA ARG A 122 4.48 19.28 21.93
C ARG A 122 4.85 18.43 23.16
N TYR A 123 5.79 17.48 23.02
CA TYR A 123 6.25 16.67 24.15
C TYR A 123 6.96 17.49 25.22
N LYS A 124 7.77 18.48 24.82
CA LYS A 124 8.40 19.42 25.75
C LYS A 124 7.38 20.29 26.50
N GLU A 125 6.35 20.78 25.81
CA GLU A 125 5.26 21.55 26.43
C GLU A 125 4.43 20.71 27.42
N LEU A 126 4.37 19.40 27.20
CA LEU A 126 3.71 18.44 28.09
C LEU A 126 4.61 17.90 29.21
N GLY A 127 5.88 18.33 29.29
CA GLY A 127 6.83 17.89 30.32
C GLY A 127 7.27 16.42 30.19
N ILE A 128 7.13 15.83 29.01
CA ILE A 128 7.49 14.44 28.74
C ILE A 128 8.90 14.43 28.13
N GLU A 129 9.88 13.93 28.87
CA GLU A 129 11.23 13.70 28.33
C GLU A 129 11.18 12.49 27.37
N ALA A 130 11.50 12.72 26.10
CA ALA A 130 11.64 11.66 25.12
C ALA A 130 12.92 10.84 25.44
N ILE A 131 12.78 9.52 25.58
CA ILE A 131 13.86 8.54 25.73
C ILE A 131 14.56 8.33 24.39
#